data_AF-A0A8I1NLU9-F1
#
_entry.id   AF-A0A8I1NLU9-F1
#
_cell.length_a   1.000
_cell.length_b   1.000
_cell.length_c   1.000
_cell.angle_alpha   90.00
_cell.angle_beta   90.00
_cell.angle_gamma   90.00
#
_symmetry.space_group_name_H-M   'P 1'
#
loop_
_entity.id
_entity.type
_entity.pdbx_description
1 polymer ?
#
loop_
_entity_poly.entity_id
_entity_poly.type
_entity_poly.pdbx_seq_one_letter_code
_entity_poly.pdbx_strand_id
1 'polypeptide(L)'
;MLAAIDKTGPRGAGALLARARERLWDGLNSFIHGGIHPFRRGQEGYPLSLLTDLLKNANALSVLTLLVLAELTDDPAIVEVLHALHWEFQDILPPLEPFVS
;
A
#
# COMPACT_ATOMS: atom_id res chain seq x y z
N MET A 1 13.53 11.79 5.99
CA MET A 1 12.14 11.78 5.51
C MET A 1 11.18 11.25 6.58
N LEU A 2 11.18 9.95 6.93
CA LEU A 2 10.21 9.39 7.89
C LEU A 2 10.19 10.11 9.25
N ALA A 3 11.36 10.38 9.84
CA ALA A 3 11.45 11.15 11.09
C ALA A 3 10.85 12.57 11.01
N ALA A 4 10.80 13.17 9.81
CA ALA A 4 10.13 14.45 9.61
C ALA A 4 8.61 14.25 9.54
N ILE A 5 8.14 13.19 8.88
CA ILE A 5 6.73 12.82 8.81
C ILE A 5 6.19 12.45 10.19
N ASP A 6 6.95 11.74 11.02
CA ASP A 6 6.54 11.45 12.40
C ASP A 6 6.43 12.72 13.27
N LYS A 7 7.22 13.76 12.95
CA LYS A 7 7.23 15.02 13.70
C LYS A 7 6.15 15.99 13.26
N THR A 8 5.84 16.04 11.96
CA THR A 8 5.00 17.11 11.37
C THR A 8 3.87 16.60 10.48
N GLY A 9 3.79 15.29 10.22
CA GLY A 9 2.77 14.68 9.37
C GLY A 9 1.60 14.08 10.15
N PRO A 10 0.59 13.55 9.45
CA PRO A 10 -0.55 12.90 10.08
C PRO A 10 -0.12 11.73 10.98
N ARG A 11 -0.80 11.56 12.12
CA ARG A 11 -0.49 10.48 13.07
C ARG A 11 -0.57 9.12 12.36
N GLY A 12 0.46 8.29 12.52
CA GLY A 12 0.52 6.95 11.93
C GLY A 12 1.01 6.90 10.47
N ALA A 13 1.08 8.02 9.75
CA ALA A 13 1.56 8.05 8.36
C ALA A 13 3.02 7.59 8.23
N GLY A 14 3.89 8.00 9.16
CA GLY A 14 5.29 7.57 9.17
C GLY A 14 5.46 6.07 9.39
N ALA A 15 4.65 5.47 10.28
CA ALA A 15 4.64 4.03 10.51
C ALA A 15 4.17 3.24 9.27
N LEU A 16 3.09 3.69 8.62
CA LEU A 16 2.60 3.08 7.38
C LEU A 16 3.65 3.14 6.26
N LEU A 17 4.30 4.29 6.07
CA LEU A 17 5.34 4.46 5.05
C LEU A 17 6.62 3.67 5.38
N ALA A 18 6.98 3.57 6.66
CA ALA A 18 8.10 2.74 7.11
C ALA A 18 7.86 1.26 6.77
N ARG A 19 6.65 0.76 7.05
CA ARG A 19 6.22 -0.61 6.72
C ARG A 19 6.19 -0.85 5.22
N ALA A 20 5.65 0.09 4.44
CA ALA A 20 5.67 0.00 2.99
C ALA A 20 7.11 -0.06 2.46
N ARG A 21 8.01 0.76 3.00
CA ARG A 21 9.44 0.72 2.63
C ARG A 21 10.03 -0.65 2.92
N GLU A 22 9.88 -1.17 4.14
CA GLU A 22 10.43 -2.47 4.56
C GLU A 22 9.95 -3.61 3.63
N ARG A 23 8.66 -3.63 3.30
CA ARG A 23 8.06 -4.64 2.42
C ARG A 23 8.51 -4.56 0.97
N LEU A 24 8.71 -3.35 0.45
CA LEU A 24 8.98 -3.12 -0.97
C LEU A 24 10.48 -3.05 -1.30
N TRP A 25 11.33 -2.84 -0.29
CA TRP A 25 12.74 -2.53 -0.48
C TRP A 25 13.48 -3.59 -1.31
N ASP A 26 13.33 -4.85 -0.94
CA ASP A 26 14.05 -5.95 -1.60
C ASP A 26 13.59 -6.12 -3.04
N GLY A 27 12.28 -6.00 -3.30
CA GLY A 27 11.73 -6.09 -4.65
C GLY A 27 12.17 -4.93 -5.55
N LEU A 28 12.18 -3.70 -5.02
CA LEU A 28 12.56 -2.49 -5.77
C LEU A 28 14.07 -2.41 -6.06
N ASN A 29 14.91 -3.06 -5.25
CA ASN A 29 16.36 -3.03 -5.39
C ASN A 29 16.96 -4.35 -5.90
N SER A 30 16.13 -5.30 -6.33
CA SER A 30 16.60 -6.60 -6.84
C SER A 30 16.94 -6.55 -8.33
N PHE A 31 18.19 -6.83 -8.68
CA PHE A 31 18.63 -7.05 -10.07
C PHE A 31 17.91 -8.24 -10.74
N ILE A 32 17.32 -9.15 -9.97
CA ILE A 32 16.52 -10.28 -10.49
C ILE A 32 15.20 -9.77 -11.11
N HIS A 33 14.64 -8.68 -10.56
CA HIS A 33 13.43 -8.03 -11.08
C HIS A 33 13.70 -7.17 -12.33
N GLY A 34 14.95 -6.80 -12.61
CA GLY A 34 15.36 -6.08 -13.82
C GLY A 34 15.67 -6.94 -15.04
N GLY A 35 15.76 -8.27 -14.90
CA GLY A 35 16.18 -9.15 -16.00
C GLY A 35 15.49 -10.52 -16.02
N ILE A 36 15.82 -11.41 -15.08
CA ILE A 36 15.40 -12.82 -15.09
C ILE A 36 13.88 -12.95 -14.96
N HIS A 37 13.26 -12.21 -14.04
CA HIS A 37 11.81 -12.29 -13.86
C HIS A 37 11.04 -11.74 -15.07
N PRO A 38 11.31 -10.54 -15.62
CA PRO A 38 10.68 -10.07 -16.84
C PRO A 38 10.82 -11.06 -18.01
N PHE A 39 12.01 -11.63 -18.21
CA PHE A 39 12.26 -12.58 -19.29
C PHE A 39 11.46 -13.88 -19.12
N ARG A 40 11.52 -14.52 -17.93
CA ARG A 40 10.70 -15.71 -17.64
C ARG A 40 9.21 -15.41 -17.75
N ARG A 41 8.74 -14.28 -17.22
CA ARG A 41 7.32 -13.88 -17.28
C ARG A 41 6.83 -13.67 -18.70
N GLY A 42 7.70 -13.19 -19.59
CA GLY A 42 7.39 -13.07 -21.02
C GLY A 42 7.18 -14.42 -21.71
N GLN A 43 7.81 -15.50 -21.21
CA GLN A 43 7.67 -16.84 -21.79
C GLN A 43 6.60 -17.70 -21.08
N GLU A 44 6.55 -17.62 -19.75
CA GLU A 44 5.78 -18.52 -18.88
C GLU A 44 4.51 -17.86 -18.33
N GLY A 45 4.34 -16.56 -18.54
CA GLY A 45 3.28 -15.76 -17.92
C GLY A 45 3.58 -15.37 -16.48
N TYR A 46 2.58 -14.78 -15.81
CA TYR A 46 2.71 -14.32 -14.43
C TYR A 46 2.03 -15.30 -13.47
N PRO A 47 2.64 -15.62 -12.32
CA PRO A 47 1.96 -16.35 -11.26
C PRO A 47 0.70 -15.62 -10.83
N LEU A 48 -0.42 -16.35 -10.68
CA LEU A 48 -1.70 -15.75 -10.28
C LEU A 48 -1.59 -15.01 -8.93
N SER A 49 -0.87 -15.58 -7.96
CA SER A 49 -0.63 -14.94 -6.66
C SER A 49 0.04 -13.58 -6.82
N LEU A 50 1.05 -13.47 -7.69
CA LEU A 50 1.74 -12.21 -7.96
C LEU A 50 0.81 -11.15 -8.55
N LEU A 51 -0.07 -11.54 -9.48
CA LEU A 51 -1.05 -10.62 -10.06
C LEU A 51 -2.10 -10.17 -9.03
N THR A 52 -2.58 -11.09 -8.20
CA THR A 52 -3.51 -10.79 -7.12
C THR A 52 -2.88 -9.84 -6.10
N ASP A 53 -1.65 -10.11 -5.67
CA ASP A 53 -0.93 -9.27 -4.72
C ASP A 53 -0.65 -7.88 -5.31
N LEU A 54 -0.30 -7.80 -6.60
CA LEU A 54 -0.12 -6.53 -7.30
C LEU A 54 -1.40 -5.70 -7.30
N LEU A 55 -2.53 -6.30 -7.67
CA LEU A 55 -3.84 -5.64 -7.69
C LEU A 55 -4.24 -5.14 -6.30
N LYS A 56 -4.12 -5.98 -5.28
CA LYS A 56 -4.43 -5.62 -3.89
C LYS A 56 -3.57 -4.45 -3.39
N ASN A 57 -2.26 -4.50 -3.66
CA ASN A 57 -1.35 -3.42 -3.27
C ASN A 57 -1.63 -2.11 -4.02
N ALA A 58 -2.02 -2.18 -5.30
CA ALA A 58 -2.43 -0.99 -6.06
C ALA A 58 -3.67 -0.33 -5.43
N ASN A 59 -4.68 -1.13 -5.07
CA ASN A 59 -5.88 -0.64 -4.40
C ASN A 59 -5.56 -0.01 -3.03
N ALA A 60 -4.68 -0.65 -2.24
CA ALA A 60 -4.25 -0.11 -0.96
C ALA A 60 -3.55 1.25 -1.10
N LEU A 61 -2.75 1.45 -2.15
CA LEU A 61 -2.10 2.73 -2.42
C LEU A 61 -3.11 3.82 -2.78
N SER A 62 -4.17 3.47 -3.51
CA SER A 62 -5.30 4.38 -3.77
C SER A 62 -6.04 4.74 -2.48
N VAL A 63 -6.32 3.77 -1.61
CA VAL A 63 -6.94 4.03 -0.29
C VAL A 63 -6.04 4.93 0.57
N LEU A 64 -4.73 4.68 0.60
CA LEU A 64 -3.78 5.54 1.32
C LEU A 64 -3.81 6.98 0.80
N THR A 65 -3.89 7.14 -0.53
CA THR A 65 -4.01 8.45 -1.17
C THR A 65 -5.30 9.15 -0.75
N LEU A 66 -6.43 8.44 -0.74
CA LEU A 66 -7.70 8.96 -0.29
C LEU A 66 -7.69 9.37 1.18
N LEU A 67 -7.07 8.57 2.06
CA LEU A 67 -6.91 8.91 3.48
C LEU A 67 -6.12 10.22 3.65
N VAL A 68 -5.03 10.41 2.89
CA VAL A 68 -4.25 11.66 2.93
C VAL A 68 -5.09 12.83 2.43
N LEU A 69 -5.87 12.65 1.35
CA LEU A 69 -6.73 13.71 0.81
C LEU A 69 -7.88 14.07 1.76
N ALA A 70 -8.51 13.07 2.39
CA ALA A 70 -9.56 13.29 3.38
C ALA A 70 -9.05 14.14 4.56
N GLU A 71 -7.84 13.89 5.01
CA GLU A 71 -7.25 14.65 6.11
C GLU A 71 -6.97 16.13 5.77
N LEU A 72 -6.83 16.46 4.48
CA LEU A 72 -6.72 17.85 4.03
C LEU A 72 -8.07 18.59 4.07
N THR A 73 -9.19 17.88 4.14
CA THR A 73 -10.53 18.48 4.12
C THR A 73 -11.04 18.87 5.52
N ASP A 74 -10.51 18.24 6.57
CA ASP A 74 -11.02 18.33 7.95
C ASP A 74 -12.53 18.00 8.07
N ASP A 75 -13.09 17.22 7.11
CA ASP A 75 -14.49 16.80 7.08
C ASP A 75 -14.64 15.34 7.55
N PRO A 76 -15.22 15.09 8.74
CA PRO A 76 -15.40 13.73 9.25
C PRO A 76 -16.34 12.89 8.37
N ALA A 77 -17.23 13.49 7.58
CA ALA A 77 -18.11 12.73 6.68
C ALA A 77 -17.31 12.00 5.58
N ILE A 78 -16.18 12.57 5.15
CA ILE A 78 -15.31 11.92 4.15
C ILE A 78 -14.60 10.72 4.76
N VAL A 79 -14.18 10.81 6.02
CA VAL A 79 -13.55 9.69 6.74
C VAL A 79 -14.53 8.51 6.90
N GLU A 80 -15.80 8.78 7.20
CA GLU A 80 -16.84 7.75 7.28
C GLU A 80 -17.06 7.05 5.93
N VAL A 81 -17.08 7.81 4.83
CA VAL A 81 -17.17 7.23 3.48
C VAL A 81 -15.97 6.33 3.19
N LEU A 82 -14.75 6.74 3.56
CA LEU A 82 -13.57 5.90 3.38
C LEU A 82 -13.61 4.63 4.21
N HIS A 83 -14.12 4.70 5.44
CA HIS A 83 -14.29 3.53 6.28
C HIS A 83 -15.32 2.56 5.68
N ALA A 84 -16.43 3.05 5.13
CA ALA A 84 -17.41 2.24 4.42
C ALA A 84 -16.81 1.56 3.18
N LEU A 85 -16.08 2.32 2.35
CA LEU A 85 -15.39 1.79 1.17
C LEU A 85 -14.37 0.71 1.54
N HIS A 86 -13.63 0.89 2.63
CA HIS A 86 -12.67 -0.11 3.09
C HIS A 86 -13.35 -1.46 3.39
N TRP A 87 -14.49 -1.43 4.09
CA TRP A 87 -15.24 -2.64 4.42
C TRP A 87 -15.92 -3.29 3.22
N GLU A 88 -16.47 -2.46 2.32
CA GLU A 88 -17.11 -2.93 1.08
C GLU A 88 -16.10 -3.66 0.18
N PHE A 89 -14.90 -3.12 0.04
CA PHE A 89 -13.86 -3.62 -0.88
C PHE A 89 -12.74 -4.40 -0.17
N GLN A 90 -12.98 -4.94 1.02
CA GLN A 90 -11.97 -5.63 1.82
C GLN A 90 -11.35 -6.86 1.12
N ASP A 91 -12.09 -7.50 0.21
CA ASP A 91 -11.68 -8.68 -0.53
C ASP A 91 -10.60 -8.38 -1.59
N ILE A 92 -10.62 -7.16 -2.14
CA ILE A 92 -9.64 -6.64 -3.10
C ILE A 92 -8.56 -5.78 -2.46
N LEU A 93 -8.52 -5.73 -1.13
CA LEU A 93 -7.48 -5.08 -0.34
C LEU A 93 -6.51 -6.11 0.27
N PRO A 94 -5.28 -5.69 0.63
CA PRO A 94 -4.39 -6.49 1.45
C PRO A 94 -5.03 -6.70 2.84
N PRO A 95 -4.78 -7.84 3.49
CA PRO A 95 -5.24 -8.06 4.84
C PRO A 95 -4.70 -6.97 5.77
N LEU A 96 -5.57 -6.42 6.62
CA LEU A 96 -5.15 -5.51 7.66
C LEU A 96 -4.19 -6.22 8.61
N GLU A 97 -2.99 -5.67 8.77
CA GLU A 97 -2.07 -6.16 9.78
C GLU A 97 -2.49 -5.60 11.15
N PRO A 98 -2.51 -6.42 12.21
CA PRO A 98 -2.73 -5.90 13.55
C PRO A 98 -1.65 -4.88 13.89
N PHE A 99 -2.05 -3.75 14.48
CA PHE A 99 -1.12 -2.81 15.08
C PHE A 99 -0.46 -3.51 16.27
N VAL A 100 0.80 -3.91 16.11
CA VAL A 100 1.63 -4.36 17.23
C VAL A 100 2.25 -3.10 17.82
N SER A 101 1.80 -2.73 19.03
CA SER A 101 2.31 -1.62 19.83
C SER A 101 3.76 -1.83 20.26
#